data_AF-A0A3N9NMR0-F1
#
_entry.id   AF-A0A3N9NMR0-F1
#
_cell.length_a   1.000
_cell.length_b   1.000
_cell.length_c   1.000
_cell.angle_alpha   90.00
_cell.angle_beta   90.00
_cell.angle_gamma   90.00
#
_symmetry.space_group_name_H-M   'P 1'
#
loop_
_entity.id
_entity.type
_entity.pdbx_description
1 polymer ?
#
loop_
_entity_poly.entity_id
_entity_poly.type
_entity_poly.pdbx_seq_one_letter_code
_entity_poly.pdbx_strand_id
1 'polypeptide(L)'
;QSDPELAIYLKRFEDKIAVAEPGILPLNQGSPSSLYNAMIAPLIPFGIRGAIWYQGESNTREAKLYEKLFPAMIENWRQDWRQGDFPFYFVQIAPYNYDIPVVCALLRDAQRKSLSVPNTGMAVTLDIGDPNDIHPRNKQEVGKRLAAWALAKDYGKQDIVYSGPLYKSMKIEKNKIRLLFDHVGKGLMSKGDELTHFEIAGADRQFFPARAKIDGETILVSSQEVKKPVAVRFAFQNTDEPNFFNKEGLPASSFRTDDWEIVTERVFISGKYDPAGDEFVVALKPEFNPLDICYTTDGSEPTRNSSRYSDTLRFKDTIEVRARAFDNDVPSVVISGQKFIRHLAVGKKLQLTHKYSSRYPAGGDDALVNGIRGSDNFRDGNWQGYEGDDLIAVIDLGEPKNISSIATGFFQAINSWAFFPRSVEYAVSQDGQNFQIVATFTYESNDNQPGNLIKEFSAKVSDVS
;
A
#
# COMPACT_ATOMS: atom_id res chain seq x y z
N GLN A 1 26.76 9.13 1.08
CA GLN A 1 26.98 8.78 -0.34
C GLN A 1 27.36 7.32 -0.58
N SER A 2 27.66 6.51 0.44
CA SER A 2 28.02 5.07 0.28
C SER A 2 26.90 4.08 0.60
N ASP A 3 25.68 4.54 0.92
CA ASP A 3 24.55 3.65 1.23
C ASP A 3 23.76 3.32 -0.04
N PRO A 4 23.74 2.05 -0.50
CA PRO A 4 23.05 1.65 -1.73
C PRO A 4 21.54 1.92 -1.69
N GLU A 5 20.89 1.78 -0.54
CA GLU A 5 19.45 2.03 -0.41
C GLU A 5 19.14 3.52 -0.56
N LEU A 6 19.99 4.37 0.01
CA LEU A 6 19.88 5.82 -0.14
C LEU A 6 20.18 6.26 -1.59
N ALA A 7 21.12 5.61 -2.27
CA ALA A 7 21.44 5.91 -3.66
C ALA A 7 20.25 5.60 -4.59
N ILE A 8 19.56 4.46 -4.39
CA ILE A 8 18.33 4.13 -5.11
C ILE A 8 17.26 5.18 -4.84
N TYR A 9 17.07 5.58 -3.58
CA TYR A 9 16.10 6.61 -3.20
C TYR A 9 16.40 7.95 -3.89
N LEU A 10 17.65 8.44 -3.84
CA LEU A 10 18.05 9.71 -4.46
C LEU A 10 17.88 9.69 -5.97
N LYS A 11 18.26 8.60 -6.64
CA LYS A 11 18.09 8.44 -8.09
C LYS A 11 16.62 8.60 -8.52
N ARG A 12 15.66 8.13 -7.71
CA ARG A 12 14.22 8.33 -7.99
C ARG A 12 13.84 9.81 -8.04
N PHE A 13 14.47 10.66 -7.24
CA PHE A 13 14.22 12.11 -7.28
C PHE A 13 14.91 12.76 -8.47
N GLU A 14 16.14 12.35 -8.79
CA GLU A 14 16.84 12.82 -10.00
C GLU A 14 16.03 12.51 -11.26
N ASP A 15 15.50 11.29 -11.38
CA ASP A 15 14.64 10.88 -12.50
C ASP A 15 13.37 11.74 -12.58
N LYS A 16 12.75 12.08 -11.44
CA LYS A 16 11.58 12.99 -11.41
C LYS A 16 11.93 14.42 -11.83
N ILE A 17 13.12 14.91 -11.47
CA ILE A 17 13.61 16.23 -11.83
C ILE A 17 13.92 16.30 -13.33
N ALA A 18 14.51 15.23 -13.90
CA ALA A 18 14.90 15.16 -15.31
C ALA A 18 13.71 15.23 -16.29
N VAL A 19 12.49 14.94 -15.83
CA VAL A 19 11.26 15.00 -16.64
C VAL A 19 10.64 16.42 -16.65
N ALA A 20 11.11 17.35 -15.82
CA ALA A 20 10.61 18.72 -15.78
C ALA A 20 11.21 19.59 -16.91
N GLU A 21 10.42 20.52 -17.46
CA GLU A 21 10.88 21.44 -18.51
C GLU A 21 12.09 22.29 -18.05
N PRO A 22 13.08 22.55 -18.93
CA PRO A 22 14.24 23.36 -18.59
C PRO A 22 13.83 24.79 -18.16
N GLY A 23 14.23 25.21 -16.96
CA GLY A 23 14.13 26.60 -16.50
C GLY A 23 13.03 26.90 -15.47
N ILE A 24 12.14 25.94 -15.18
CA ILE A 24 11.22 26.02 -14.05
C ILE A 24 11.31 24.68 -13.31
N LEU A 25 11.98 24.66 -12.16
CA LEU A 25 11.76 23.59 -11.19
C LEU A 25 10.52 24.01 -10.38
N PRO A 26 9.33 23.43 -10.59
CA PRO A 26 8.23 23.66 -9.66
C PRO A 26 8.56 22.90 -8.37
N LEU A 27 9.42 23.49 -7.54
CA LEU A 27 9.63 23.01 -6.18
C LEU A 27 8.26 23.01 -5.50
N ASN A 28 7.83 21.82 -5.08
CA ASN A 28 6.58 21.62 -4.37
C ASN A 28 6.84 20.82 -3.09
N GLN A 29 5.81 20.58 -2.30
CA GLN A 29 5.90 19.87 -1.03
C GLN A 29 6.47 18.45 -1.12
N GLY A 30 6.49 17.84 -2.31
CA GLY A 30 7.10 16.52 -2.58
C GLY A 30 8.55 16.58 -3.04
N SER A 31 9.13 17.78 -3.21
CA SER A 31 10.53 17.96 -3.59
C SER A 31 11.46 17.77 -2.38
N PRO A 32 12.60 17.06 -2.51
CA PRO A 32 13.56 16.89 -1.41
C PRO A 32 13.94 18.22 -0.76
N SER A 33 14.04 18.22 0.57
CA SER A 33 14.38 19.36 1.44
C SER A 33 13.51 20.62 1.31
N SER A 34 12.53 20.68 0.40
CA SER A 34 11.70 21.87 0.17
C SER A 34 10.99 22.33 1.44
N LEU A 35 10.30 21.41 2.13
CA LEU A 35 9.59 21.69 3.38
C LEU A 35 10.54 22.08 4.51
N TYR A 36 11.72 21.45 4.60
CA TYR A 36 12.72 21.84 5.58
C TYR A 36 13.17 23.29 5.37
N ASN A 37 13.58 23.63 4.15
CA ASN A 37 14.07 24.96 3.80
C ASN A 37 12.98 26.04 3.91
N ALA A 38 11.73 25.70 3.57
CA ALA A 38 10.63 26.66 3.57
C ALA A 38 9.98 26.85 4.96
N MET A 39 9.96 25.82 5.80
CA MET A 39 9.18 25.82 7.05
C MET A 39 10.02 25.71 8.32
N ILE A 40 11.16 25.02 8.27
CA ILE A 40 11.96 24.68 9.46
C ILE A 40 13.20 25.57 9.55
N ALA A 41 13.99 25.66 8.48
CA ALA A 41 15.20 26.48 8.45
C ALA A 41 14.97 27.96 8.84
N PRO A 42 13.85 28.62 8.45
CA PRO A 42 13.60 30.01 8.86
C PRO A 42 13.32 30.19 10.36
N LEU A 43 13.02 29.10 11.09
CA LEU A 43 12.84 29.13 12.54
C LEU A 43 14.18 29.12 13.29
N ILE A 44 15.28 28.84 12.59
CA ILE A 44 16.63 28.99 13.15
C ILE A 44 17.01 30.48 13.04
N PRO A 45 17.36 31.17 14.15
CA PRO A 45 17.91 30.63 15.39
C PRO A 45 17.00 30.74 16.63
N PHE A 46 15.67 30.77 16.51
CA PHE A 46 14.79 30.85 17.69
C PHE A 46 15.06 29.68 18.66
N GLY A 47 14.96 29.96 19.96
CA GLY A 47 15.13 28.95 21.00
C GLY A 47 14.12 27.81 20.84
N ILE A 48 14.59 26.57 20.95
CA ILE A 48 13.76 25.38 20.82
C ILE A 48 13.76 24.58 22.12
N ARG A 49 12.58 24.17 22.58
CA ARG A 49 12.47 23.27 23.75
C ARG A 49 12.33 21.81 23.35
N GLY A 50 11.87 21.54 22.13
CA GLY A 50 11.71 20.22 21.57
C GLY A 50 10.90 20.25 20.27
N ALA A 51 10.76 19.11 19.62
CA ALA A 51 9.96 18.94 18.42
C ALA A 51 8.88 17.86 18.62
N ILE A 52 7.76 18.04 17.94
CA ILE A 52 6.73 17.02 17.76
C ILE A 52 6.66 16.65 16.28
N TRP A 53 6.73 15.36 15.96
CA TRP A 53 6.67 14.84 14.61
C TRP A 53 5.61 13.77 14.43
N TYR A 54 4.65 14.02 13.54
CA TYR A 54 3.67 13.01 13.14
C TYR A 54 3.67 12.89 11.63
N GLN A 55 4.45 11.92 11.15
CA GLN A 55 4.51 11.54 9.75
C GLN A 55 4.98 10.09 9.66
N GLY A 56 4.61 9.44 8.57
CA GLY A 56 5.19 8.18 8.15
C GLY A 56 4.38 7.52 7.05
N GLU A 57 3.10 7.87 6.92
CA GLU A 57 2.12 7.27 6.01
C GLU A 57 2.64 7.14 4.56
N SER A 58 3.33 8.17 4.06
CA SER A 58 3.93 8.17 2.72
C SER A 58 5.23 7.38 2.59
N ASN A 59 5.82 6.91 3.69
CA ASN A 59 7.04 6.09 3.75
C ASN A 59 6.79 4.63 4.12
N THR A 60 5.53 4.18 4.16
CA THR A 60 5.19 2.78 4.47
C THR A 60 5.90 1.79 3.54
N ARG A 61 6.12 2.16 2.27
CA ARG A 61 6.86 1.35 1.29
C ARG A 61 8.39 1.33 1.50
N GLU A 62 8.89 2.10 2.46
CA GLU A 62 10.31 2.40 2.62
C GLU A 62 10.75 2.24 4.09
N ALA A 63 10.04 1.41 4.87
CA ALA A 63 10.27 1.25 6.31
C ALA A 63 11.74 0.98 6.69
N LYS A 64 12.45 0.14 5.92
CA LYS A 64 13.88 -0.15 6.13
C LYS A 64 14.76 1.10 5.95
N LEU A 65 14.47 1.91 4.95
CA LEU A 65 15.15 3.17 4.72
C LEU A 65 14.77 4.21 5.80
N TYR A 66 13.53 4.18 6.29
CA TYR A 66 13.04 5.05 7.36
C TYR A 66 13.84 4.87 8.67
N GLU A 67 14.29 3.64 8.98
CA GLU A 67 15.19 3.37 10.12
C GLU A 67 16.52 4.16 10.05
N LYS A 68 16.90 4.64 8.87
CA LYS A 68 18.08 5.50 8.67
C LYS A 68 17.70 6.98 8.55
N LEU A 69 16.70 7.28 7.72
CA LEU A 69 16.32 8.66 7.40
C LEU A 69 15.78 9.41 8.61
N PHE A 70 14.96 8.77 9.44
CA PHE A 70 14.34 9.48 10.56
C PHE A 70 15.34 9.83 11.67
N PRO A 71 16.22 8.93 12.14
CA PRO A 71 17.33 9.30 13.01
C PRO A 71 18.24 10.38 12.41
N ALA A 72 18.55 10.30 11.11
CA ALA A 72 19.37 11.31 10.44
C ALA A 72 18.70 12.70 10.43
N MET A 73 17.37 12.77 10.26
CA MET A 73 16.62 14.02 10.34
C MET A 73 16.67 14.63 11.75
N ILE A 74 16.48 13.81 12.80
CA ILE A 74 16.56 14.26 14.20
C ILE A 74 17.95 14.84 14.48
N GLU A 75 19.00 14.12 14.08
CA GLU A 75 20.38 14.54 14.26
C GLU A 75 20.68 15.84 13.49
N ASN A 76 20.22 15.94 12.24
CA ASN A 76 20.41 17.15 11.44
C ASN A 76 19.76 18.37 12.10
N TRP A 77 18.53 18.26 12.62
CA TRP A 77 17.89 19.39 13.30
C TRP A 77 18.66 19.78 14.58
N ARG A 78 19.16 18.82 15.35
CA ARG A 78 20.00 19.11 16.53
C ARG A 78 21.29 19.84 16.17
N GLN A 79 21.95 19.41 15.10
CA GLN A 79 23.16 20.05 14.57
C GLN A 79 22.90 21.47 14.07
N ASP A 80 21.78 21.70 13.39
CA ASP A 80 21.43 22.99 12.81
C ASP A 80 21.05 24.01 13.91
N TRP A 81 20.33 23.58 14.96
CA TRP A 81 20.00 24.45 16.10
C TRP A 81 21.17 24.72 17.05
N ARG A 82 22.11 23.77 17.17
CA ARG A 82 23.26 23.84 18.10
C ARG A 82 22.85 24.05 19.57
N GLN A 83 21.72 23.47 19.97
CA GLN A 83 21.16 23.55 21.33
C GLN A 83 21.15 22.17 22.03
N GLY A 84 22.15 21.34 21.72
CA GLY A 84 22.29 19.99 22.26
C GLY A 84 21.18 19.04 21.81
N ASP A 85 21.01 17.95 22.56
CA ASP A 85 20.06 16.88 22.24
C ASP A 85 18.64 17.22 22.70
N PHE A 86 18.05 18.28 22.15
CA PHE A 86 16.70 18.67 22.54
C PHE A 86 15.69 17.51 22.30
N PRO A 87 14.63 17.42 23.14
CA PRO A 87 13.60 16.38 23.04
C PRO A 87 12.93 16.30 21.67
N PHE A 88 12.80 15.08 21.15
CA PHE A 88 12.10 14.81 19.89
C PHE A 88 11.02 13.75 20.10
N TYR A 89 9.76 14.18 20.17
CA TYR A 89 8.63 13.29 20.39
C TYR A 89 7.88 13.05 19.09
N PHE A 90 7.55 11.79 18.81
CA PHE A 90 6.91 11.44 17.56
C PHE A 90 5.74 10.49 17.75
N VAL A 91 4.95 10.33 16.71
CA VAL A 91 3.75 9.50 16.73
C VAL A 91 3.99 8.26 15.88
N GLN A 92 3.76 7.08 16.46
CA GLN A 92 3.67 5.85 15.69
C GLN A 92 2.41 5.94 14.83
N ILE A 93 2.52 5.73 13.52
CA ILE A 93 1.37 5.89 12.62
C ILE A 93 0.21 4.97 12.99
N ALA A 94 -1.00 5.46 12.75
CA ALA A 94 -2.22 4.73 13.03
C ALA A 94 -2.45 3.57 12.04
N PRO A 95 -3.22 2.55 12.44
CA PRO A 95 -3.70 1.52 11.53
C PRO A 95 -4.46 2.12 10.34
N TYR A 96 -4.14 1.66 9.13
CA TYR A 96 -4.80 2.07 7.89
C TYR A 96 -4.64 0.98 6.83
N ASN A 97 -5.65 0.79 5.98
CA ASN A 97 -5.63 -0.23 4.94
C ASN A 97 -4.79 0.19 3.73
N TYR A 98 -3.48 -0.06 3.78
CA TYR A 98 -2.57 0.08 2.64
C TYR A 98 -2.68 -1.11 1.68
N ASP A 99 -2.39 -0.86 0.41
CA ASP A 99 -2.51 -1.81 -0.70
C ASP A 99 -1.42 -2.89 -0.76
N ILE A 100 -0.39 -2.78 0.09
CA ILE A 100 0.65 -3.80 0.25
C ILE A 100 0.54 -4.38 1.67
N PRO A 101 0.47 -5.71 1.84
CA PRO A 101 0.42 -6.31 3.17
C PRO A 101 1.57 -5.86 4.07
N VAL A 102 1.28 -5.71 5.36
CA VAL A 102 2.23 -5.46 6.48
C VAL A 102 3.12 -4.20 6.41
N VAL A 103 3.06 -3.37 5.35
CA VAL A 103 3.90 -2.16 5.21
C VAL A 103 3.71 -1.14 6.34
N CYS A 104 2.49 -0.99 6.85
CA CYS A 104 2.23 -0.12 7.99
C CYS A 104 2.83 -0.71 9.27
N ALA A 105 2.77 -2.04 9.47
CA ALA A 105 3.43 -2.70 10.59
C ALA A 105 4.95 -2.54 10.55
N LEU A 106 5.56 -2.68 9.36
CA LEU A 106 6.99 -2.48 9.17
C LEU A 106 7.42 -1.06 9.53
N LEU A 107 6.66 -0.06 9.08
CA LEU A 107 6.97 1.32 9.41
C LEU A 107 6.75 1.63 10.89
N ARG A 108 5.67 1.10 11.49
CA ARG A 108 5.44 1.24 12.94
C ARG A 108 6.61 0.63 13.73
N ASP A 109 7.15 -0.51 13.31
CA ASP A 109 8.33 -1.11 13.92
C ASP A 109 9.60 -0.25 13.73
N ALA A 110 9.79 0.36 12.56
CA ALA A 110 10.87 1.31 12.29
C ALA A 110 10.78 2.58 13.17
N GLN A 111 9.57 3.11 13.36
CA GLN A 111 9.30 4.21 14.29
C GLN A 111 9.62 3.80 15.74
N ARG A 112 9.20 2.61 16.17
CA ARG A 112 9.56 2.08 17.51
C ARG A 112 11.07 1.97 17.69
N LYS A 113 11.80 1.45 16.69
CA LYS A 113 13.28 1.35 16.74
C LYS A 113 13.98 2.70 16.82
N SER A 114 13.34 3.76 16.33
CA SER A 114 13.87 5.13 16.41
C SER A 114 13.94 5.67 17.85
N LEU A 115 13.30 5.00 18.83
CA LEU A 115 13.48 5.26 20.26
C LEU A 115 14.90 4.97 20.77
N SER A 116 15.75 4.32 19.97
CA SER A 116 17.18 4.18 20.26
C SER A 116 17.94 5.50 20.19
N VAL A 117 17.40 6.52 19.50
CA VAL A 117 17.97 7.86 19.47
C VAL A 117 17.76 8.55 20.84
N PRO A 118 18.79 9.13 21.45
CA PRO A 118 18.66 9.80 22.76
C PRO A 118 17.61 10.91 22.78
N ASN A 119 17.00 11.13 23.94
CA ASN A 119 15.97 12.16 24.18
C ASN A 119 14.82 12.11 23.17
N THR A 120 14.35 10.90 22.87
CA THR A 120 13.17 10.66 22.06
C THR A 120 12.06 9.97 22.86
N GLY A 121 10.85 10.02 22.31
CA GLY A 121 9.66 9.41 22.89
C GLY A 121 8.59 9.24 21.82
N MET A 122 7.71 8.26 22.01
CA MET A 122 6.76 7.85 20.99
C MET A 122 5.35 7.74 21.57
N ALA A 123 4.39 8.42 20.94
CA ALA A 123 2.97 8.21 21.16
C ALA A 123 2.49 7.07 20.25
N VAL A 124 2.08 5.96 20.85
CA VAL A 124 1.41 4.84 20.16
C VAL A 124 -0.03 5.25 19.83
N THR A 125 -0.59 4.83 18.70
CA THR A 125 -1.95 5.23 18.25
C THR A 125 -2.83 4.07 17.78
N LEU A 126 -2.43 2.83 18.06
CA LEU A 126 -3.11 1.62 17.58
C LEU A 126 -4.57 1.46 18.02
N ASP A 127 -4.97 2.16 19.08
CA ASP A 127 -6.31 2.11 19.68
C ASP A 127 -7.21 3.31 19.32
N ILE A 128 -6.67 4.27 18.58
CA ILE A 128 -7.33 5.54 18.23
C ILE A 128 -7.17 5.87 16.74
N GLY A 129 -6.93 4.85 15.92
CA GLY A 129 -6.87 4.92 14.46
C GLY A 129 -8.24 4.81 13.80
N ASP A 130 -8.23 4.73 12.48
CA ASP A 130 -9.38 4.34 11.65
C ASP A 130 -8.82 3.58 10.44
N PRO A 131 -8.99 2.24 10.37
CA PRO A 131 -8.50 1.45 9.24
C PRO A 131 -8.98 1.93 7.86
N ASN A 132 -10.08 2.69 7.80
CA ASN A 132 -10.69 3.18 6.56
C ASN A 132 -10.41 4.67 6.29
N ASP A 133 -9.87 5.42 7.27
CA ASP A 133 -9.51 6.83 7.14
C ASP A 133 -8.09 7.07 7.64
N ILE A 134 -7.19 7.37 6.70
CA ILE A 134 -5.78 7.67 6.98
C ILE A 134 -5.61 8.91 7.88
N HIS A 135 -6.68 9.71 8.08
CA HIS A 135 -6.69 10.89 8.94
C HIS A 135 -7.57 10.67 10.20
N PRO A 136 -7.16 9.82 11.17
CA PRO A 136 -7.98 9.52 12.33
C PRO A 136 -8.30 10.79 13.13
N ARG A 137 -9.56 10.89 13.56
CA ARG A 137 -10.14 12.13 14.12
C ARG A 137 -9.69 12.47 15.53
N ASN A 138 -9.31 11.46 16.34
CA ASN A 138 -8.94 11.67 17.75
C ASN A 138 -7.51 12.21 17.93
N LYS A 139 -7.26 13.42 17.43
CA LYS A 139 -5.95 14.10 17.57
C LYS A 139 -5.67 14.60 18.99
N GLN A 140 -6.71 14.82 19.79
CA GLN A 140 -6.56 15.29 21.17
C GLN A 140 -5.84 14.26 22.04
N GLU A 141 -6.16 12.97 21.87
CA GLU A 141 -5.51 11.91 22.63
C GLU A 141 -4.04 11.72 22.23
N VAL A 142 -3.72 11.87 20.95
CA VAL A 142 -2.32 11.91 20.47
C VAL A 142 -1.55 13.02 21.17
N GLY A 143 -2.12 14.23 21.24
CA GLY A 143 -1.50 15.38 21.91
C GLY A 143 -1.26 15.14 23.41
N LYS A 144 -2.21 14.51 24.12
CA LYS A 144 -2.04 14.15 25.54
C LYS A 144 -0.91 13.16 25.75
N ARG A 145 -0.78 12.15 24.89
CA ARG A 145 0.31 11.15 24.98
C ARG A 145 1.68 11.78 24.77
N LEU A 146 1.82 12.69 23.80
CA LEU A 146 3.05 13.46 23.59
C LEU A 146 3.33 14.42 24.76
N ALA A 147 2.30 15.07 25.31
CA ALA A 147 2.44 15.93 26.47
C ALA A 147 2.91 15.14 27.71
N ALA A 148 2.46 13.91 27.90
CA ALA A 148 2.90 13.06 29.01
C ALA A 148 4.42 12.79 28.95
N TRP A 149 4.97 12.51 27.76
CA TRP A 149 6.42 12.41 27.56
C TRP A 149 7.14 13.69 27.98
N ALA A 150 6.71 14.84 27.47
CA ALA A 150 7.32 16.12 27.79
C ALA A 150 7.26 16.42 29.30
N LEU A 151 6.09 16.26 29.92
CA LEU A 151 5.89 16.52 31.34
C LEU A 151 6.82 15.67 32.22
N ALA A 152 6.92 14.38 31.91
CA ALA A 152 7.72 13.43 32.67
C ALA A 152 9.23 13.62 32.47
N LYS A 153 9.67 13.88 31.24
CA LYS A 153 11.10 13.87 30.87
C LYS A 153 11.74 15.25 30.89
N ASP A 154 10.99 16.32 30.61
CA ASP A 154 11.56 17.65 30.35
C ASP A 154 11.08 18.73 31.33
N TYR A 155 9.92 18.54 31.96
CA TYR A 155 9.34 19.49 32.91
C TYR A 155 9.35 18.99 34.36
N GLY A 156 10.05 17.88 34.63
CA GLY A 156 10.29 17.38 35.98
C GLY A 156 9.03 16.95 36.75
N LYS A 157 7.92 16.66 36.04
CA LYS A 157 6.72 16.13 36.68
C LYS A 157 6.93 14.67 37.05
N GLN A 158 6.91 14.40 38.35
CA GLN A 158 6.99 13.05 38.89
C GLN A 158 5.66 12.31 38.70
N ASP A 159 5.70 10.98 38.78
CA ASP A 159 4.52 10.09 38.75
C ASP A 159 3.64 10.15 37.49
N ILE A 160 4.14 10.71 36.40
CA ILE A 160 3.49 10.66 35.09
C ILE A 160 3.90 9.36 34.38
N VAL A 161 2.92 8.52 34.06
CA VAL A 161 3.13 7.39 33.14
C VAL A 161 2.94 7.90 31.71
N TYR A 162 4.01 7.81 30.92
CA TYR A 162 4.10 8.48 29.62
C TYR A 162 4.17 7.53 28.42
N SER A 163 4.25 6.22 28.64
CA SER A 163 4.25 5.22 27.57
C SER A 163 3.50 3.97 28.00
N GLY A 164 2.90 3.28 27.03
CA GLY A 164 2.46 1.90 27.17
C GLY A 164 3.61 0.90 26.98
N PRO A 165 3.34 -0.40 27.07
CA PRO A 165 4.36 -1.44 26.99
C PRO A 165 5.17 -1.37 25.69
N LEU A 166 6.50 -1.36 25.82
CA LEU A 166 7.45 -1.44 24.70
C LEU A 166 8.24 -2.74 24.77
N TYR A 167 8.28 -3.49 23.67
CA TYR A 167 9.04 -4.74 23.64
C TYR A 167 10.51 -4.51 23.98
N LYS A 168 11.02 -5.30 24.93
CA LYS A 168 12.40 -5.26 25.41
C LYS A 168 13.21 -6.46 24.96
N SER A 169 12.70 -7.66 25.23
CA SER A 169 13.42 -8.91 24.95
C SER A 169 12.48 -10.11 24.99
N MET A 170 12.97 -11.26 24.55
CA MET A 170 12.27 -12.53 24.66
C MET A 170 13.14 -13.65 25.23
N LYS A 171 12.50 -14.68 25.76
CA LYS A 171 13.12 -15.93 26.20
C LYS A 171 12.28 -17.12 25.74
N ILE A 172 12.92 -18.07 25.06
CA ILE A 172 12.26 -19.31 24.63
C ILE A 172 12.17 -20.26 25.84
N GLU A 173 10.96 -20.74 26.12
CA GLU A 173 10.62 -21.66 27.22
C GLU A 173 9.95 -22.91 26.64
N LYS A 174 10.77 -23.88 26.21
CA LYS A 174 10.31 -25.10 25.52
C LYS A 174 9.49 -24.78 24.27
N ASN A 175 8.16 -24.86 24.37
CA ASN A 175 7.20 -24.62 23.30
C ASN A 175 6.49 -23.27 23.42
N LYS A 176 7.01 -22.35 24.24
CA LYS A 176 6.48 -21.00 24.44
C LYS A 176 7.58 -19.97 24.31
N ILE A 177 7.19 -18.72 24.07
CA ILE A 177 8.09 -17.57 24.15
C ILE A 177 7.56 -16.64 25.22
N ARG A 178 8.42 -16.29 26.18
CA ARG A 178 8.18 -15.26 27.18
C ARG A 178 8.70 -13.93 26.66
N LEU A 179 7.85 -12.91 26.69
CA LEU A 179 8.16 -11.55 26.28
C LEU A 179 8.28 -10.64 27.50
N LEU A 180 9.28 -9.77 27.48
CA LEU A 180 9.53 -8.76 28.50
C LEU A 180 9.34 -7.37 27.88
N PHE A 181 8.83 -6.45 28.68
CA PHE A 181 8.48 -5.11 28.24
C PHE A 181 9.07 -4.05 29.18
N ASP A 182 9.45 -2.91 28.61
CA ASP A 182 9.58 -1.68 29.37
C ASP A 182 8.22 -0.98 29.45
N HIS A 183 8.09 0.02 30.34
CA HIS A 183 6.86 0.84 30.51
C HIS A 183 5.59 0.04 30.88
N VAL A 184 5.75 -0.99 31.72
CA VAL A 184 4.64 -1.79 32.23
C VAL A 184 3.74 -1.04 33.23
N GLY A 185 4.14 0.13 33.71
CA GLY A 185 3.37 0.93 34.67
C GLY A 185 3.07 0.14 35.95
N LYS A 186 1.82 0.19 36.42
CA LYS A 186 1.32 -0.64 37.53
C LYS A 186 1.04 -2.11 37.15
N GLY A 187 1.30 -2.48 35.89
CA GLY A 187 1.17 -3.82 35.36
C GLY A 187 0.51 -3.85 33.99
N LEU A 188 0.55 -5.02 33.36
CA LEU A 188 -0.06 -5.27 32.06
C LEU A 188 -1.56 -5.55 32.18
N MET A 189 -2.33 -5.22 31.14
CA MET A 189 -3.75 -5.55 31.02
C MET A 189 -4.19 -5.80 29.57
N SER A 190 -5.35 -6.44 29.44
CA SER A 190 -6.10 -6.58 28.20
C SER A 190 -7.38 -5.77 28.28
N LYS A 191 -7.74 -5.02 27.22
CA LYS A 191 -9.09 -4.45 27.05
C LYS A 191 -10.01 -5.49 26.41
N GLY A 192 -10.27 -6.57 27.13
CA GLY A 192 -11.03 -7.75 26.69
C GLY A 192 -10.59 -9.01 27.42
N ASP A 193 -11.24 -10.14 27.16
CA ASP A 193 -11.02 -11.38 27.92
C ASP A 193 -9.63 -12.01 27.68
N GLU A 194 -9.17 -12.02 26.43
CA GLU A 194 -7.85 -12.53 26.04
C GLU A 194 -7.08 -11.52 25.19
N LEU A 195 -5.75 -11.58 25.22
CA LEU A 195 -4.88 -10.74 24.39
C LEU A 195 -4.99 -11.15 22.92
N THR A 196 -5.10 -10.16 22.02
CA THR A 196 -5.26 -10.37 20.57
C THR A 196 -4.02 -9.97 19.78
N HIS A 197 -3.98 -10.35 18.50
CA HIS A 197 -2.97 -9.95 17.51
C HIS A 197 -1.52 -10.39 17.83
N PHE A 198 -1.37 -11.53 18.50
CA PHE A 198 -0.07 -12.20 18.63
C PHE A 198 0.06 -13.31 17.58
N GLU A 199 1.21 -13.34 16.92
CA GLU A 199 1.59 -14.38 15.96
C GLU A 199 2.92 -15.00 16.41
N ILE A 200 3.12 -16.30 16.18
CA ILE A 200 4.34 -17.02 16.54
C ILE A 200 4.81 -17.90 15.38
N ALA A 201 6.12 -18.01 15.18
CA ALA A 201 6.72 -18.78 14.10
C ALA A 201 7.83 -19.70 14.60
N GLY A 202 8.02 -20.82 13.87
CA GLY A 202 9.18 -21.69 13.99
C GLY A 202 10.31 -21.26 13.05
N ALA A 203 11.33 -22.11 12.91
CA ALA A 203 12.47 -21.86 12.03
C ALA A 203 12.11 -21.85 10.52
N ASP A 204 10.93 -22.35 10.17
CA ASP A 204 10.32 -22.31 8.84
C ASP A 204 9.79 -20.92 8.44
N ARG A 205 9.80 -19.97 9.39
CA ARG A 205 9.37 -18.57 9.23
C ARG A 205 7.88 -18.39 8.93
N GLN A 206 7.09 -19.44 9.13
CA GLN A 206 5.64 -19.38 8.96
C GLN A 206 5.00 -18.92 10.27
N PHE A 207 4.34 -17.77 10.23
CA PHE A 207 3.64 -17.22 11.39
C PHE A 207 2.23 -17.79 11.49
N PHE A 208 1.88 -18.24 12.69
CA PHE A 208 0.54 -18.71 13.04
C PHE A 208 -0.04 -17.85 14.17
N PRO A 209 -1.38 -17.69 14.24
CA PRO A 209 -2.03 -17.09 15.40
C PRO A 209 -1.59 -17.77 16.70
N ALA A 210 -1.36 -16.96 17.74
CA ALA A 210 -0.83 -17.43 19.00
C ALA A 210 -1.71 -16.98 20.17
N ARG A 211 -1.85 -17.88 21.15
CA ARG A 211 -2.43 -17.53 22.45
C ARG A 211 -1.39 -16.80 23.27
N ALA A 212 -1.72 -15.60 23.74
CA ALA A 212 -0.91 -14.79 24.62
C ALA A 212 -1.56 -14.66 26.00
N LYS A 213 -0.79 -14.88 27.08
CA LYS A 213 -1.25 -14.77 28.46
C LYS A 213 -0.33 -13.86 29.26
N ILE A 214 -0.91 -12.92 29.99
CA ILE A 214 -0.20 -12.09 30.97
C ILE A 214 0.24 -12.97 32.15
N ASP A 215 1.53 -12.90 32.49
CA ASP A 215 2.16 -13.60 33.61
C ASP A 215 3.07 -12.60 34.34
N GLY A 216 2.50 -11.93 35.36
CA GLY A 216 3.12 -10.79 36.04
C GLY A 216 3.33 -9.61 35.08
N GLU A 217 4.60 -9.20 34.92
CA GLU A 217 5.03 -8.14 34.00
C GLU A 217 5.46 -8.69 32.62
N THR A 218 5.22 -9.98 32.37
CA THR A 218 5.61 -10.65 31.12
C THR A 218 4.39 -11.19 30.37
N ILE A 219 4.59 -11.55 29.11
CA ILE A 219 3.59 -12.27 28.31
C ILE A 219 4.16 -13.62 27.88
N LEU A 220 3.40 -14.69 28.10
CA LEU A 220 3.67 -16.02 27.54
C LEU A 220 2.88 -16.22 26.26
N VAL A 221 3.58 -16.48 25.15
CA VAL A 221 3.01 -16.68 23.82
C VAL A 221 3.23 -18.13 23.38
N SER A 222 2.20 -18.77 22.83
CA SER A 222 2.28 -20.15 22.35
C SER A 222 1.23 -20.44 21.27
N SER A 223 1.51 -21.40 20.38
CA SER A 223 0.54 -21.91 19.40
C SER A 223 0.59 -23.44 19.36
N GLN A 224 -0.54 -24.08 19.06
CA GLN A 224 -0.57 -25.53 18.86
C GLN A 224 0.14 -25.95 17.57
N GLU A 225 0.17 -25.06 16.56
CA GLU A 225 0.83 -25.29 15.27
C GLU A 225 2.36 -25.21 15.39
N VAL A 226 2.88 -24.42 16.33
CA VAL A 226 4.32 -24.14 16.44
C VAL A 226 4.93 -24.84 17.66
N LYS A 227 5.50 -26.02 17.44
CA LYS A 227 6.10 -26.83 18.53
C LYS A 227 7.46 -26.29 19.02
N LYS A 228 8.23 -25.66 18.12
CA LYS A 228 9.57 -25.11 18.40
C LYS A 228 9.61 -23.64 17.98
N PRO A 229 9.03 -22.75 18.79
CA PRO A 229 8.93 -21.34 18.40
C PRO A 229 10.29 -20.66 18.50
N VAL A 230 10.56 -19.75 17.56
CA VAL A 230 11.78 -18.94 17.50
C VAL A 230 11.48 -17.45 17.38
N ALA A 231 10.27 -17.07 16.99
CA ALA A 231 9.88 -15.68 16.78
C ALA A 231 8.41 -15.43 17.15
N VAL A 232 8.14 -14.23 17.65
CA VAL A 232 6.83 -13.63 17.90
C VAL A 232 6.71 -12.29 17.17
N ARG A 233 5.50 -11.98 16.71
CA ARG A 233 5.07 -10.66 16.25
C ARG A 233 3.80 -10.23 16.98
N PHE A 234 3.63 -8.93 17.18
CA PHE A 234 2.45 -8.34 17.78
C PHE A 234 1.96 -7.15 16.95
N ALA A 235 0.66 -7.13 16.66
CA ALA A 235 -0.01 -6.10 15.87
C ALA A 235 0.75 -5.82 14.57
N PHE A 236 1.01 -6.86 13.78
CA PHE A 236 1.91 -6.85 12.63
C PHE A 236 1.19 -6.86 11.26
N GLN A 237 -0.08 -6.49 11.23
CA GLN A 237 -0.84 -6.19 10.00
C GLN A 237 -1.17 -4.70 9.88
N ASN A 238 -1.57 -4.26 8.69
CA ASN A 238 -1.80 -2.85 8.40
C ASN A 238 -2.92 -2.21 9.24
N THR A 239 -3.96 -2.98 9.53
CA THR A 239 -5.21 -2.52 10.14
C THR A 239 -5.40 -3.03 11.58
N ASP A 240 -4.33 -3.53 12.22
CA ASP A 240 -4.45 -4.12 13.55
C ASP A 240 -4.78 -3.09 14.63
N GLU A 241 -5.87 -3.35 15.36
CA GLU A 241 -6.35 -2.60 16.52
C GLU A 241 -6.32 -3.51 17.78
N PRO A 242 -5.14 -3.75 18.36
CA PRO A 242 -4.96 -4.71 19.43
C PRO A 242 -5.47 -4.20 20.79
N ASN A 243 -5.69 -5.15 21.71
CA ASN A 243 -6.23 -4.86 23.03
C ASN A 243 -5.19 -4.90 24.17
N PHE A 244 -3.89 -4.83 23.88
CA PHE A 244 -2.81 -4.95 24.87
C PHE A 244 -2.36 -3.57 25.40
N PHE A 245 -2.47 -3.34 26.71
CA PHE A 245 -2.19 -2.07 27.38
C PHE A 245 -1.42 -2.27 28.69
N ASN A 246 -0.91 -1.19 29.28
CA ASN A 246 -0.65 -1.15 30.72
C ASN A 246 -1.92 -0.72 31.50
N LYS A 247 -1.90 -0.86 32.83
CA LYS A 247 -3.04 -0.55 33.71
C LYS A 247 -3.43 0.93 33.75
N GLU A 248 -2.57 1.81 33.25
CA GLU A 248 -2.85 3.24 33.05
C GLU A 248 -3.63 3.50 31.75
N GLY A 249 -3.85 2.48 30.92
CA GLY A 249 -4.64 2.58 29.70
C GLY A 249 -3.86 3.05 28.48
N LEU A 250 -2.53 3.00 28.50
CA LEU A 250 -1.67 3.29 27.35
C LEU A 250 -1.37 2.03 26.53
N PRO A 251 -1.55 2.05 25.21
CA PRO A 251 -1.43 0.87 24.35
C PRO A 251 0.02 0.43 24.17
N ALA A 252 0.21 -0.87 24.00
CA ALA A 252 1.48 -1.43 23.57
C ALA A 252 1.77 -1.10 22.10
N SER A 253 3.05 -0.93 21.77
CA SER A 253 3.51 -0.68 20.40
C SER A 253 3.64 -1.96 19.59
N SER A 254 3.41 -1.89 18.27
CA SER A 254 3.74 -2.98 17.33
C SER A 254 5.21 -3.38 17.44
N PHE A 255 5.49 -4.69 17.39
CA PHE A 255 6.86 -5.19 17.35
C PHE A 255 6.97 -6.54 16.65
N ARG A 256 8.19 -6.84 16.26
CA ARG A 256 8.65 -8.18 15.86
C ARG A 256 9.91 -8.55 16.63
N THR A 257 10.14 -9.84 16.79
CA THR A 257 11.34 -10.39 17.47
C THR A 257 12.32 -11.05 16.50
N ASP A 258 11.90 -11.28 15.26
CA ASP A 258 12.74 -11.73 14.17
C ASP A 258 13.29 -10.57 13.34
N ASP A 259 14.43 -10.80 12.70
CA ASP A 259 15.13 -9.89 11.79
C ASP A 259 15.00 -10.33 10.31
N TRP A 260 14.08 -11.24 10.00
CA TRP A 260 13.93 -11.80 8.67
C TRP A 260 13.52 -10.75 7.63
N GLU A 261 14.16 -10.77 6.47
CA GLU A 261 13.81 -9.86 5.37
C GLU A 261 12.35 -10.06 4.93
N ILE A 262 11.64 -8.96 4.69
CA ILE A 262 10.28 -8.96 4.15
C ILE A 262 10.30 -8.08 2.91
N VAL A 263 10.29 -8.73 1.75
CA VAL A 263 10.26 -8.05 0.47
C VAL A 263 8.83 -7.55 0.23
N THR A 264 8.67 -6.24 0.01
CA THR A 264 7.39 -5.58 -0.27
C THR A 264 7.29 -5.06 -1.70
N GLU A 265 8.25 -5.45 -2.54
CA GLU A 265 8.42 -4.99 -3.91
C GLU A 265 7.25 -5.39 -4.81
N ARG A 266 6.62 -4.41 -5.46
CA ARG A 266 5.60 -4.62 -6.51
C ARG A 266 6.27 -4.81 -7.87
N VAL A 267 5.63 -5.59 -8.74
CA VAL A 267 5.99 -5.67 -10.16
C VAL A 267 4.94 -4.95 -10.99
N PHE A 268 5.30 -3.85 -11.63
CA PHE A 268 4.45 -3.22 -12.62
C PHE A 268 4.41 -4.08 -13.88
N ILE A 269 3.20 -4.38 -14.33
CA ILE A 269 2.92 -5.11 -15.57
C ILE A 269 2.34 -4.09 -16.53
N SER A 270 3.15 -3.66 -17.49
CA SER A 270 2.71 -2.76 -18.57
C SER A 270 2.57 -3.55 -19.84
N GLY A 271 1.56 -3.27 -20.65
CA GLY A 271 1.46 -3.87 -21.96
C GLY A 271 0.77 -2.96 -22.97
N LYS A 272 0.89 -3.35 -24.22
CA LYS A 272 0.20 -2.72 -25.35
C LYS A 272 -0.12 -3.79 -26.38
N TYR A 273 -1.14 -3.55 -27.19
CA TYR A 273 -1.34 -4.30 -28.41
C TYR A 273 -0.44 -3.73 -29.52
N ASP A 274 0.25 -4.61 -30.25
CA ASP A 274 1.06 -4.30 -31.42
C ASP A 274 0.32 -4.82 -32.68
N PRO A 275 -0.29 -3.91 -33.47
CA PRO A 275 -1.02 -4.30 -34.68
C PRO A 275 -0.15 -4.95 -35.76
N ALA A 276 1.16 -4.65 -35.80
CA ALA A 276 2.05 -5.18 -36.83
C ALA A 276 2.37 -6.67 -36.60
N GLY A 277 2.58 -7.05 -35.34
CA GLY A 277 2.80 -8.43 -34.92
C GLY A 277 1.52 -9.22 -34.64
N ASP A 278 0.39 -8.51 -34.55
CA ASP A 278 -0.90 -9.02 -34.08
C ASP A 278 -0.79 -9.70 -32.70
N GLU A 279 -0.13 -9.01 -31.76
CA GLU A 279 0.25 -9.56 -30.47
C GLU A 279 0.22 -8.51 -29.35
N PHE A 280 0.08 -8.96 -28.12
CA PHE A 280 0.32 -8.17 -26.91
C PHE A 280 1.80 -8.17 -26.59
N VAL A 281 2.36 -6.98 -26.39
CA VAL A 281 3.75 -6.76 -25.98
C VAL A 281 3.73 -6.33 -24.52
N VAL A 282 4.32 -7.13 -23.64
CA VAL A 282 4.25 -6.95 -22.18
C VAL A 282 5.64 -6.77 -21.59
N ALA A 283 5.79 -5.74 -20.76
CA ALA A 283 7.01 -5.46 -20.00
C ALA A 283 6.74 -5.49 -18.50
N LEU A 284 7.66 -6.11 -17.77
CA LEU A 284 7.62 -6.23 -16.31
C LEU A 284 8.72 -5.36 -15.71
N LYS A 285 8.38 -4.56 -14.71
CA LYS A 285 9.33 -3.67 -14.05
C LYS A 285 9.11 -3.69 -12.53
N PRO A 286 10.15 -3.88 -11.70
CA PRO A 286 9.98 -3.68 -10.27
C PRO A 286 9.73 -2.20 -9.99
N GLU A 287 9.00 -1.90 -8.92
CA GLU A 287 8.63 -0.54 -8.55
C GLU A 287 9.84 0.33 -8.15
N PHE A 288 10.81 -0.27 -7.47
CA PHE A 288 11.81 0.40 -6.65
C PHE A 288 13.17 -0.25 -6.75
N ASN A 289 13.26 -1.55 -6.52
CA ASN A 289 14.53 -2.27 -6.40
C ASN A 289 14.75 -3.19 -7.61
N PRO A 290 15.97 -3.28 -8.16
CA PRO A 290 16.27 -4.17 -9.28
C PRO A 290 16.33 -5.63 -8.80
N LEU A 291 15.17 -6.23 -8.51
CA LEU A 291 15.01 -7.60 -8.06
C LEU A 291 14.72 -8.56 -9.21
N ASP A 292 15.00 -9.85 -8.98
CA ASP A 292 14.59 -10.92 -9.88
C ASP A 292 13.06 -10.95 -9.99
N ILE A 293 12.52 -11.06 -11.20
CA ILE A 293 11.08 -11.21 -11.42
C ILE A 293 10.82 -12.61 -11.98
N CYS A 294 9.95 -13.36 -11.31
CA CYS A 294 9.34 -14.57 -11.86
C CYS A 294 7.88 -14.29 -12.24
N TYR A 295 7.40 -14.94 -13.29
CA TYR A 295 6.05 -14.76 -13.81
C TYR A 295 5.42 -16.06 -14.31
N THR A 296 4.10 -16.02 -14.44
CA THR A 296 3.23 -17.02 -15.07
C THR A 296 2.28 -16.31 -16.03
N THR A 297 1.69 -17.03 -16.97
CA THR A 297 0.80 -16.46 -18.01
C THR A 297 -0.60 -17.09 -18.03
N ASP A 298 -0.84 -18.02 -17.12
CA ASP A 298 -2.08 -18.80 -16.97
C ASP A 298 -2.89 -18.37 -15.73
N GLY A 299 -2.48 -17.31 -15.04
CA GLY A 299 -3.12 -16.84 -13.81
C GLY A 299 -2.71 -17.58 -12.53
N SER A 300 -1.80 -18.56 -12.61
CA SER A 300 -1.26 -19.25 -11.42
C SER A 300 -0.28 -18.36 -10.63
N GLU A 301 -0.08 -18.62 -9.34
CA GLU A 301 0.85 -17.84 -8.52
C GLU A 301 2.32 -18.11 -8.93
N PRO A 302 3.12 -17.08 -9.25
CA PRO A 302 4.52 -17.25 -9.60
C PRO A 302 5.35 -17.64 -8.35
N THR A 303 6.16 -18.67 -8.54
CA THR A 303 7.14 -19.16 -7.56
C THR A 303 8.56 -18.94 -8.07
N ARG A 304 9.56 -19.25 -7.24
CA ARG A 304 10.97 -19.20 -7.64
C ARG A 304 11.30 -20.13 -8.82
N ASN A 305 10.49 -21.16 -9.03
CA ASN A 305 10.62 -22.14 -10.12
C ASN A 305 9.83 -21.75 -11.38
N SER A 306 9.06 -20.66 -11.34
CA SER A 306 8.35 -20.13 -12.52
C SER A 306 9.31 -19.44 -13.48
N SER A 307 8.82 -19.09 -14.67
CA SER A 307 9.61 -18.42 -15.71
C SER A 307 10.23 -17.12 -15.19
N ARG A 308 11.52 -16.93 -15.45
CA ARG A 308 12.24 -15.69 -15.11
C ARG A 308 12.08 -14.65 -16.21
N TYR A 309 11.75 -13.43 -15.83
CA TYR A 309 11.69 -12.31 -16.75
C TYR A 309 13.11 -11.84 -17.08
N SER A 310 13.40 -11.71 -18.37
CA SER A 310 14.70 -11.24 -18.87
C SER A 310 14.56 -10.27 -20.04
N ASP A 311 13.46 -10.35 -20.78
CA ASP A 311 13.11 -9.44 -21.87
C ASP A 311 11.59 -9.38 -22.03
N THR A 312 11.14 -8.44 -22.84
CA THR A 312 9.77 -8.20 -23.29
C THR A 312 9.08 -9.50 -23.72
N LEU A 313 7.86 -9.69 -23.22
CA LEU A 313 7.03 -10.85 -23.53
C LEU A 313 6.07 -10.52 -24.67
N ARG A 314 5.78 -11.52 -25.52
CA ARG A 314 4.93 -11.38 -26.70
C ARG A 314 3.92 -12.53 -26.77
N PHE A 315 2.63 -12.20 -26.92
CA PHE A 315 1.55 -13.17 -26.86
C PHE A 315 0.43 -12.84 -27.84
N LYS A 316 -0.13 -13.85 -28.51
CA LYS A 316 -1.25 -13.65 -29.44
C LYS A 316 -2.61 -13.95 -28.81
N ASP A 317 -2.63 -14.85 -27.84
CA ASP A 317 -3.84 -15.35 -27.20
C ASP A 317 -4.18 -14.59 -25.91
N THR A 318 -5.37 -14.84 -25.39
CA THR A 318 -5.77 -14.39 -24.05
C THR A 318 -4.86 -15.00 -23.00
N ILE A 319 -4.32 -14.16 -22.12
CA ILE A 319 -3.45 -14.58 -21.03
C ILE A 319 -3.73 -13.77 -19.75
N GLU A 320 -3.33 -14.33 -18.62
CA GLU A 320 -3.24 -13.61 -17.35
C GLU A 320 -1.80 -13.65 -16.86
N VAL A 321 -1.10 -12.53 -17.00
CA VAL A 321 0.25 -12.40 -16.48
C VAL A 321 0.17 -12.19 -14.99
N ARG A 322 0.80 -13.06 -14.21
CA ARG A 322 1.08 -12.81 -12.79
C ARG A 322 2.56 -12.77 -12.55
N ALA A 323 3.01 -11.80 -11.77
CA ALA A 323 4.43 -11.55 -11.54
C ALA A 323 4.72 -11.29 -10.07
N ARG A 324 5.90 -11.73 -9.63
CA ARG A 324 6.39 -11.56 -8.26
C ARG A 324 7.88 -11.30 -8.27
N ALA A 325 8.30 -10.32 -7.48
CA ALA A 325 9.70 -10.00 -7.26
C ALA A 325 10.30 -10.93 -6.19
N PHE A 326 11.59 -11.22 -6.31
CA PHE A 326 12.36 -12.07 -5.39
C PHE A 326 13.68 -11.37 -5.03
N ASP A 327 13.93 -11.21 -3.75
CA ASP A 327 15.27 -10.92 -3.24
C ASP A 327 15.93 -12.25 -2.89
N ASN A 328 16.84 -12.70 -3.76
CA ASN A 328 17.37 -14.05 -3.71
C ASN A 328 16.22 -15.08 -3.68
N ASP A 329 16.11 -15.89 -2.63
CA ASP A 329 15.02 -16.87 -2.49
C ASP A 329 13.84 -16.37 -1.64
N VAL A 330 13.86 -15.11 -1.21
CA VAL A 330 12.77 -14.49 -0.44
C VAL A 330 11.75 -13.86 -1.40
N PRO A 331 10.52 -14.39 -1.48
CA PRO A 331 9.48 -13.81 -2.34
C PRO A 331 8.94 -12.51 -1.75
N SER A 332 8.59 -11.57 -2.63
CA SER A 332 7.75 -10.42 -2.25
C SER A 332 6.42 -10.88 -1.68
N VAL A 333 5.90 -10.19 -0.66
CA VAL A 333 4.52 -10.41 -0.20
C VAL A 333 3.47 -9.94 -1.22
N VAL A 334 3.91 -9.26 -2.29
CA VAL A 334 3.05 -8.76 -3.37
C VAL A 334 3.11 -9.68 -4.58
N ILE A 335 1.94 -10.05 -5.09
CA ILE A 335 1.78 -10.67 -6.41
C ILE A 335 0.97 -9.70 -7.27
N SER A 336 1.55 -9.29 -8.39
CA SER A 336 0.90 -8.39 -9.35
C SER A 336 0.25 -9.21 -10.46
N GLY A 337 -0.87 -8.73 -11.00
CA GLY A 337 -1.63 -9.45 -12.04
C GLY A 337 -2.20 -8.48 -13.08
N GLN A 338 -2.18 -8.89 -14.35
CA GLN A 338 -2.79 -8.17 -15.46
C GLN A 338 -3.34 -9.15 -16.49
N LYS A 339 -4.60 -8.93 -16.89
CA LYS A 339 -5.27 -9.72 -17.92
C LYS A 339 -5.16 -9.04 -19.27
N PHE A 340 -4.79 -9.81 -20.28
CA PHE A 340 -4.79 -9.43 -21.69
C PHE A 340 -5.79 -10.34 -22.41
N ILE A 341 -6.85 -9.76 -22.95
CA ILE A 341 -7.99 -10.47 -23.50
C ILE A 341 -7.99 -10.30 -25.01
N ARG A 342 -7.85 -11.42 -25.72
CA ARG A 342 -7.98 -11.48 -27.17
C ARG A 342 -9.46 -11.55 -27.55
N HIS A 343 -9.89 -10.63 -28.42
CA HIS A 343 -11.23 -10.62 -29.01
C HIS A 343 -11.22 -9.90 -30.37
N LEU A 344 -12.31 -9.98 -31.13
CA LEU A 344 -12.40 -9.44 -32.50
C LEU A 344 -12.22 -7.92 -32.61
N ALA A 345 -12.50 -7.20 -31.52
CA ALA A 345 -12.35 -5.74 -31.46
C ALA A 345 -10.92 -5.28 -31.12
N VAL A 346 -9.99 -6.17 -30.75
CA VAL A 346 -8.62 -5.75 -30.43
C VAL A 346 -7.95 -5.13 -31.66
N GLY A 347 -7.37 -3.94 -31.50
CA GLY A 347 -6.70 -3.19 -32.57
C GLY A 347 -7.62 -2.65 -33.67
N LYS A 348 -8.94 -2.74 -33.48
CA LYS A 348 -9.92 -2.21 -34.43
C LYS A 348 -10.09 -0.72 -34.27
N LYS A 349 -10.62 -0.08 -35.32
CA LYS A 349 -10.87 1.35 -35.30
C LYS A 349 -12.00 1.64 -34.32
N LEU A 350 -11.71 2.47 -33.33
CA LEU A 350 -12.65 2.94 -32.31
C LEU A 350 -13.00 4.40 -32.59
N GLN A 351 -14.29 4.71 -32.56
CA GLN A 351 -14.79 6.08 -32.63
C GLN A 351 -15.58 6.38 -31.36
N LEU A 352 -15.13 7.39 -30.62
CA LEU A 352 -15.80 7.87 -29.42
C LEU A 352 -16.55 9.16 -29.76
N THR A 353 -17.85 9.21 -29.48
CA THR A 353 -18.67 10.42 -29.69
C THR A 353 -18.29 11.51 -28.70
N HIS A 354 -18.08 11.12 -27.44
CA HIS A 354 -17.72 12.02 -26.34
C HIS A 354 -16.30 11.75 -25.88
N LYS A 355 -15.61 12.80 -25.43
CA LYS A 355 -14.24 12.67 -24.95
C LYS A 355 -14.22 12.18 -23.50
N TYR A 356 -13.39 11.18 -23.23
CA TYR A 356 -13.11 10.74 -21.86
C TYR A 356 -12.42 11.82 -21.02
N SER A 357 -12.53 11.70 -19.71
CA SER A 357 -11.88 12.57 -18.74
C SER A 357 -10.35 12.48 -18.84
N SER A 358 -9.68 13.63 -18.89
CA SER A 358 -8.21 13.72 -18.84
C SER A 358 -7.63 13.19 -17.54
N ARG A 359 -8.45 13.05 -16.48
CA ARG A 359 -8.04 12.45 -15.20
C ARG A 359 -7.93 10.93 -15.28
N TYR A 360 -8.70 10.30 -16.17
CA TYR A 360 -8.77 8.84 -16.32
C TYR A 360 -8.79 8.47 -17.82
N PRO A 361 -7.69 8.69 -18.55
CA PRO A 361 -7.65 8.45 -19.99
C PRO A 361 -7.48 6.97 -20.36
N ALA A 362 -7.02 6.14 -19.42
CA ALA A 362 -6.55 4.78 -19.67
C ALA A 362 -5.55 4.70 -20.85
N GLY A 363 -5.79 3.79 -21.79
CA GLY A 363 -5.08 3.69 -23.07
C GLY A 363 -5.45 4.76 -24.10
N GLY A 364 -6.11 5.85 -23.69
CA GLY A 364 -6.52 6.94 -24.57
C GLY A 364 -7.59 6.51 -25.57
N ASP A 365 -7.43 6.96 -26.81
CA ASP A 365 -8.41 6.74 -27.89
C ASP A 365 -8.59 5.27 -28.28
N ASP A 366 -7.66 4.40 -27.87
CA ASP A 366 -7.71 2.96 -28.13
C ASP A 366 -8.09 2.12 -26.90
N ALA A 367 -8.41 2.76 -25.76
CA ALA A 367 -8.56 2.06 -24.48
C ALA A 367 -9.58 0.90 -24.50
N LEU A 368 -10.68 1.04 -25.24
CA LEU A 368 -11.74 0.02 -25.30
C LEU A 368 -11.44 -1.11 -26.31
N VAL A 369 -10.36 -0.99 -27.07
CA VAL A 369 -9.94 -1.92 -28.13
C VAL A 369 -8.48 -2.36 -27.99
N ASN A 370 -7.83 -2.09 -26.85
CA ASN A 370 -6.44 -2.47 -26.63
C ASN A 370 -6.27 -3.88 -26.01
N GLY A 371 -7.37 -4.54 -25.65
CA GLY A 371 -7.38 -5.87 -25.04
C GLY A 371 -6.85 -5.93 -23.60
N ILE A 372 -6.64 -4.81 -22.92
CA ILE A 372 -6.11 -4.75 -21.56
C ILE A 372 -7.27 -4.55 -20.57
N ARG A 373 -7.45 -5.47 -19.63
CA ARG A 373 -8.56 -5.40 -18.67
C ARG A 373 -8.16 -4.68 -17.39
N GLY A 374 -8.96 -3.70 -16.95
CA GLY A 374 -8.76 -3.04 -15.67
C GLY A 374 -8.92 -3.97 -14.46
N SER A 375 -8.12 -3.70 -13.43
CA SER A 375 -8.12 -4.36 -12.12
C SER A 375 -9.10 -3.68 -11.16
N ASP A 376 -9.18 -4.17 -9.92
CA ASP A 376 -9.96 -3.54 -8.84
C ASP A 376 -9.31 -2.26 -8.29
N ASN A 377 -8.18 -1.83 -8.87
CA ASN A 377 -7.58 -0.53 -8.64
C ASN A 377 -7.80 0.38 -9.86
N PHE A 378 -8.72 1.32 -9.76
CA PHE A 378 -9.01 2.27 -10.84
C PHE A 378 -7.84 3.20 -11.23
N ARG A 379 -6.78 3.23 -10.41
CA ARG A 379 -5.55 3.99 -10.68
C ARG A 379 -4.49 3.17 -11.43
N ASP A 380 -4.82 1.96 -11.87
CA ASP A 380 -3.92 1.10 -12.64
C ASP A 380 -3.67 1.60 -14.08
N GLY A 381 -4.43 2.61 -14.53
CA GLY A 381 -4.31 3.17 -15.88
C GLY A 381 -5.07 2.39 -16.95
N ASN A 382 -5.98 1.50 -16.57
CA ASN A 382 -6.76 0.66 -17.49
C ASN A 382 -8.26 0.96 -17.46
N TRP A 383 -8.68 2.00 -16.73
CA TRP A 383 -10.08 2.46 -16.64
C TRP A 383 -10.25 3.82 -17.29
N GLN A 384 -11.13 3.90 -18.29
CA GLN A 384 -11.46 5.14 -18.97
C GLN A 384 -12.69 5.78 -18.31
N GLY A 385 -12.57 7.04 -17.88
CA GLY A 385 -13.63 7.74 -17.13
C GLY A 385 -14.43 8.72 -17.99
N TYR A 386 -15.73 8.83 -17.71
CA TYR A 386 -16.67 9.76 -18.36
C TYR A 386 -17.44 10.54 -17.29
N GLU A 387 -17.65 11.85 -17.51
CA GLU A 387 -18.34 12.75 -16.58
C GLU A 387 -19.23 13.70 -17.39
N GLY A 388 -20.53 13.75 -17.07
CA GLY A 388 -21.51 14.62 -17.71
C GLY A 388 -22.11 14.08 -19.02
N ASP A 389 -21.32 13.35 -19.82
CA ASP A 389 -21.74 12.73 -21.08
C ASP A 389 -21.75 11.19 -20.99
N ASP A 390 -22.58 10.56 -21.82
CA ASP A 390 -22.60 9.10 -21.98
C ASP A 390 -21.38 8.59 -22.75
N LEU A 391 -20.91 7.38 -22.40
CA LEU A 391 -19.98 6.63 -23.25
C LEU A 391 -20.73 6.10 -24.48
N ILE A 392 -20.47 6.69 -25.64
CA ILE A 392 -20.92 6.19 -26.94
C ILE A 392 -19.68 5.82 -27.77
N ALA A 393 -19.51 4.52 -28.01
CA ALA A 393 -18.37 3.94 -28.71
C ALA A 393 -18.83 3.11 -29.92
N VAL A 394 -18.28 3.41 -31.09
CA VAL A 394 -18.48 2.64 -32.32
C VAL A 394 -17.17 1.94 -32.67
N ILE A 395 -17.20 0.61 -32.77
CA ILE A 395 -16.04 -0.20 -33.13
C ILE A 395 -16.26 -0.75 -34.54
N ASP A 396 -15.38 -0.38 -35.47
CA ASP A 396 -15.39 -0.86 -36.84
C ASP A 396 -14.52 -2.12 -36.96
N LEU A 397 -15.16 -3.28 -37.15
CA LEU A 397 -14.48 -4.57 -37.29
C LEU A 397 -13.77 -4.74 -38.66
N GLY A 398 -13.99 -3.80 -39.60
CA GLY A 398 -13.39 -3.73 -40.93
C GLY A 398 -14.26 -4.37 -42.01
N GLU A 399 -14.53 -5.66 -41.89
CA GLU A 399 -15.42 -6.41 -42.79
C GLU A 399 -16.55 -7.06 -41.98
N PRO A 400 -17.68 -7.46 -42.61
CA PRO A 400 -18.73 -8.19 -41.92
C PRO A 400 -18.18 -9.41 -41.18
N LYS A 401 -18.41 -9.46 -39.86
CA LYS A 401 -17.99 -10.55 -38.98
C LYS A 401 -19.18 -11.11 -38.21
N ASN A 402 -19.20 -12.43 -38.06
CA ASN A 402 -20.08 -13.07 -37.10
C ASN A 402 -19.53 -12.82 -35.69
N ILE A 403 -20.36 -12.24 -34.82
CA ILE A 403 -20.07 -12.05 -33.41
C ILE A 403 -21.06 -12.87 -32.58
N SER A 404 -20.58 -13.55 -31.53
CA SER A 404 -21.41 -14.37 -30.65
C SER A 404 -21.77 -13.65 -29.35
N SER A 405 -20.97 -12.66 -28.94
CA SER A 405 -21.20 -11.89 -27.72
C SER A 405 -20.48 -10.54 -27.73
N ILE A 406 -21.04 -9.59 -26.98
CA ILE A 406 -20.45 -8.29 -26.66
C ILE A 406 -20.39 -8.17 -25.14
N ALA A 407 -19.27 -7.71 -24.59
CA ALA A 407 -19.12 -7.49 -23.16
C ALA A 407 -18.29 -6.24 -22.85
N THR A 408 -18.66 -5.54 -21.77
CA THR A 408 -17.96 -4.34 -21.27
C THR A 408 -17.92 -4.38 -19.76
N GLY A 409 -16.74 -4.08 -19.19
CA GLY A 409 -16.54 -3.96 -17.75
C GLY A 409 -16.68 -2.51 -17.29
N PHE A 410 -17.34 -2.30 -16.15
CA PHE A 410 -17.45 -1.01 -15.47
C PHE A 410 -16.94 -1.13 -14.05
N PHE A 411 -16.52 0.01 -13.48
CA PHE A 411 -15.95 0.12 -12.15
C PHE A 411 -16.75 1.07 -11.27
N GLN A 412 -16.87 0.76 -9.98
CA GLN A 412 -17.46 1.63 -8.97
C GLN A 412 -16.51 1.77 -7.78
N ALA A 413 -16.27 3.02 -7.36
CA ALA A 413 -15.68 3.39 -6.07
C ALA A 413 -16.33 4.70 -5.61
N ILE A 414 -17.36 4.57 -4.77
CA ILE A 414 -18.23 5.69 -4.38
C ILE A 414 -17.47 6.79 -3.62
N ASN A 415 -16.44 6.44 -2.86
CA ASN A 415 -15.58 7.40 -2.15
C ASN A 415 -14.73 8.25 -3.11
N SER A 416 -14.56 7.80 -4.36
CA SER A 416 -13.91 8.54 -5.44
C SER A 416 -14.92 9.07 -6.47
N TRP A 417 -16.21 9.01 -6.15
CA TRP A 417 -17.32 9.47 -7.00
C TRP A 417 -17.37 8.76 -8.38
N ALA A 418 -16.90 7.51 -8.43
CA ALA A 418 -17.03 6.64 -9.59
C ALA A 418 -18.19 5.67 -9.38
N PHE A 419 -19.16 5.67 -10.30
CA PHE A 419 -20.40 4.89 -10.21
C PHE A 419 -20.58 4.01 -11.43
N PHE A 420 -21.30 2.90 -11.27
CA PHE A 420 -21.76 2.12 -12.42
C PHE A 420 -22.72 2.93 -13.31
N PRO A 421 -22.77 2.64 -14.63
CA PRO A 421 -23.73 3.29 -15.51
C PRO A 421 -25.17 2.92 -15.12
N ARG A 422 -26.12 3.85 -15.32
CA ARG A 422 -27.55 3.59 -15.10
C ARG A 422 -28.12 2.60 -16.12
N SER A 423 -27.55 2.56 -17.32
CA SER A 423 -27.90 1.61 -18.36
C SER A 423 -26.74 1.35 -19.31
N VAL A 424 -26.73 0.17 -19.92
CA VAL A 424 -25.78 -0.21 -20.98
C VAL A 424 -26.57 -0.76 -22.14
N GLU A 425 -26.36 -0.21 -23.33
CA GLU A 425 -26.98 -0.68 -24.57
C GLU A 425 -25.90 -1.20 -25.53
N TYR A 426 -26.19 -2.34 -26.16
CA TYR A 426 -25.36 -2.89 -27.22
C TYR A 426 -26.17 -2.94 -28.51
N ALA A 427 -25.56 -2.47 -29.59
CA ALA A 427 -26.15 -2.46 -30.92
C ALA A 427 -25.14 -2.90 -31.98
N VAL A 428 -25.64 -3.39 -33.11
CA VAL A 428 -24.84 -3.88 -34.25
C VAL A 428 -25.29 -3.23 -35.55
N SER A 429 -24.40 -3.11 -36.53
CA SER A 429 -24.70 -2.52 -37.83
C SER A 429 -23.86 -3.17 -38.94
N GLN A 430 -24.45 -3.32 -40.12
CA GLN A 430 -23.76 -3.76 -41.35
C GLN A 430 -23.32 -2.59 -42.25
N ASP A 431 -23.93 -1.41 -42.08
CA ASP A 431 -23.69 -0.24 -42.93
C ASP A 431 -23.02 0.94 -42.20
N GLY A 432 -22.78 0.79 -40.89
CA GLY A 432 -22.17 1.80 -40.01
C GLY A 432 -23.07 3.01 -39.74
N GLN A 433 -24.33 2.99 -40.16
CA GLN A 433 -25.28 4.09 -40.04
C GLN A 433 -26.54 3.67 -39.27
N ASN A 434 -27.11 2.52 -39.61
CA ASN A 434 -28.30 1.96 -39.00
C ASN A 434 -27.88 0.89 -37.99
N PHE A 435 -28.08 1.18 -36.70
CA PHE A 435 -27.73 0.29 -35.60
C PHE A 435 -28.99 -0.39 -35.04
N GLN A 436 -28.96 -1.72 -34.96
CA GLN A 436 -29.99 -2.53 -34.32
C GLN A 436 -29.56 -2.87 -32.89
N ILE A 437 -30.37 -2.50 -31.90
CA ILE A 437 -30.14 -2.85 -30.51
C ILE A 437 -30.30 -4.36 -30.33
N VAL A 438 -29.28 -4.99 -29.74
CA VAL A 438 -29.24 -6.43 -29.45
C VAL A 438 -29.39 -6.72 -27.96
N ALA A 439 -29.11 -5.74 -27.09
CA ALA A 439 -29.36 -5.85 -25.66
C ALA A 439 -29.40 -4.48 -24.99
N THR A 440 -30.24 -4.36 -23.96
CA THR A 440 -30.29 -3.22 -23.04
C THR A 440 -30.29 -3.75 -21.62
N PHE A 441 -29.37 -3.25 -20.80
CA PHE A 441 -29.30 -3.52 -19.37
C PHE A 441 -29.63 -2.24 -18.62
N THR A 442 -30.64 -2.27 -17.76
CA THR A 442 -30.87 -1.20 -16.78
C THR A 442 -30.28 -1.63 -15.46
N TYR A 443 -29.57 -0.72 -14.80
CA TYR A 443 -28.94 -0.99 -13.53
C TYR A 443 -29.33 0.07 -12.49
N GLU A 444 -30.10 -0.37 -11.50
CA GLU A 444 -30.31 0.38 -10.27
C GLU A 444 -29.05 0.24 -9.41
N SER A 445 -28.15 1.21 -9.53
CA SER A 445 -26.93 1.24 -8.75
C SER A 445 -27.22 1.43 -7.26
N ASN A 446 -26.62 0.59 -6.43
CA ASN A 446 -26.52 0.86 -5.00
C ASN A 446 -25.37 1.85 -4.79
N ASP A 447 -25.69 3.14 -4.94
CA ASP A 447 -24.74 4.25 -4.84
C ASP A 447 -24.15 4.43 -3.42
N ASN A 448 -24.60 3.61 -2.47
CA ASN A 448 -24.10 3.59 -1.10
C ASN A 448 -23.23 2.36 -0.79
N GLN A 449 -23.01 1.45 -1.76
CA GLN A 449 -22.18 0.28 -1.53
C GLN A 449 -20.69 0.67 -1.51
N PRO A 450 -19.99 0.55 -0.36
CA PRO A 450 -18.59 0.89 -0.26
C PRO A 450 -17.71 -0.17 -0.93
N GLY A 451 -16.47 0.22 -1.22
CA GLY A 451 -15.45 -0.64 -1.83
C GLY A 451 -15.28 -0.40 -3.33
N ASN A 452 -14.31 -1.11 -3.89
CA ASN A 452 -14.00 -1.12 -5.31
C ASN A 452 -14.72 -2.31 -5.94
N LEU A 453 -15.66 -2.05 -6.84
CA LEU A 453 -16.49 -3.07 -7.48
C LEU A 453 -16.27 -3.05 -8.98
N ILE A 454 -16.22 -4.23 -9.58
CA ILE A 454 -16.21 -4.39 -11.04
C ILE A 454 -17.45 -5.17 -11.43
N LYS A 455 -18.14 -4.68 -12.46
CA LYS A 455 -19.26 -5.40 -13.07
C LYS A 455 -19.06 -5.51 -14.56
N GLU A 456 -19.24 -6.73 -15.07
CA GLU A 456 -19.30 -6.98 -16.50
C GLU A 456 -20.74 -7.08 -16.96
N PHE A 457 -21.08 -6.35 -18.02
CA PHE A 457 -22.34 -6.52 -18.74
C PHE A 457 -22.04 -7.24 -20.03
N SER A 458 -22.66 -8.40 -20.25
CA SER A 458 -22.41 -9.25 -21.41
C SER A 458 -23.72 -9.63 -22.08
N ALA A 459 -23.81 -9.48 -23.39
CA ALA A 459 -24.94 -9.94 -24.21
C ALA A 459 -24.49 -11.00 -25.22
N LYS A 460 -25.32 -12.02 -25.43
CA LYS A 460 -25.19 -12.91 -26.58
C LYS A 460 -25.84 -12.25 -27.78
N VAL A 461 -25.15 -12.30 -28.91
CA VAL A 461 -25.69 -11.83 -30.20
C VAL A 461 -26.13 -13.09 -30.95
N SER A 462 -27.38 -13.50 -30.74
CA SER A 462 -27.97 -14.63 -31.48
C SER A 462 -28.38 -14.13 -32.86
N ASP A 463 -27.80 -14.73 -33.92
CA ASP A 463 -28.01 -14.49 -35.35
C ASP A 463 -28.91 -13.29 -35.67
N VAL A 464 -28.33 -12.10 -35.51
CA VAL A 464 -28.87 -10.88 -36.11
C VAL A 464 -28.64 -11.05 -37.61
N SER A 465 -29.70 -11.42 -38.31
CA SER A 465 -29.75 -11.78 -39.73
C SER A 465 -29.25 -10.69 -40.65
#